data_AF-A0A553PRX3-F1
#
_entry.id   AF-A0A553PRX3-F1
#
_cell.length_a   1.000
_cell.length_b   1.000
_cell.length_c   1.000
_cell.angle_alpha   90.00
_cell.angle_beta   90.00
_cell.angle_gamma   90.00
#
_symmetry.space_group_name_H-M   'P 1'
#
loop_
_entity.id
_entity.type
_entity.pdbx_description
1 polymer ?
#
loop_
_entity_poly.entity_id
_entity_poly.type
_entity_poly.pdbx_seq_one_letter_code
_entity_poly.pdbx_strand_id
1 'polypeptide(L)'
;MSIYDKLLLIILFIGVGAVSAHRFNSLTNDTDREGKLLSLFQIVRRERGNCRICYSADLPTDFMTSGKELKAIGKPSECCAYGATGAGSQFDCLIIPGALNPTMLSKQGMFDEFCGRSAGIQNTGESVGADLNKTVCSARQPFSVRFLSDSFEVEEEIGFGPMVGFKLSYLQTSGGC
;
A
#
# COMPACT_ATOMS: atom_id res chain seq x y z
N MET A 1 34.30 -24.04 -39.02
CA MET A 1 34.08 -22.58 -38.89
C MET A 1 32.57 -22.39 -38.74
N SER A 2 32.07 -22.50 -37.50
CA SER A 2 30.63 -22.49 -37.21
C SER A 2 30.24 -21.11 -36.72
N ILE A 3 29.32 -20.52 -37.49
CA ILE A 3 28.78 -19.18 -37.37
C ILE A 3 27.78 -19.16 -36.21
N TYR A 4 28.03 -18.25 -35.29
CA TYR A 4 27.08 -17.56 -34.42
C TYR A 4 25.60 -17.88 -34.66
N ASP A 5 24.98 -18.53 -33.68
CA ASP A 5 23.64 -18.12 -33.24
C ASP A 5 23.49 -18.47 -31.76
N LYS A 6 24.25 -17.73 -30.94
CA LYS A 6 24.05 -17.67 -29.50
C LYS A 6 22.75 -16.90 -29.27
N LEU A 7 21.64 -17.64 -29.26
CA LEU A 7 20.36 -17.20 -28.74
C LEU A 7 20.55 -16.88 -27.25
N LEU A 8 20.97 -15.65 -26.95
CA LEU A 8 21.02 -15.10 -25.61
C LEU A 8 19.57 -14.84 -25.20
N LEU A 9 18.91 -15.90 -24.71
CA LEU A 9 17.63 -15.82 -24.04
C LEU A 9 17.87 -15.10 -22.71
N ILE A 10 17.77 -13.78 -22.72
CA ILE A 10 17.65 -12.97 -21.51
C ILE A 10 16.26 -13.28 -20.95
N ILE A 11 16.17 -14.32 -20.11
CA ILE A 11 15.02 -14.50 -19.24
C ILE A 11 15.13 -13.41 -18.17
N LEU A 12 14.61 -12.23 -18.50
CA LEU A 12 14.34 -11.17 -17.54
C LEU A 12 13.19 -11.71 -16.68
N PHE A 13 13.53 -12.39 -15.59
CA PHE A 13 12.60 -12.58 -14.48
C PHE A 13 12.37 -11.20 -13.85
N ILE A 14 11.55 -10.38 -14.49
CA ILE A 14 10.93 -9.26 -13.81
C ILE A 14 9.87 -9.90 -12.94
N GLY A 15 10.18 -10.11 -11.66
CA GLY A 15 9.22 -10.54 -10.65
C GLY A 15 8.20 -9.44 -10.41
N VAL A 16 7.31 -9.22 -11.39
CA VAL A 16 6.12 -8.37 -11.26
C VAL A 16 5.04 -9.23 -10.63
N GLY A 17 4.48 -8.76 -9.54
CA GLY A 17 3.25 -9.32 -8.99
C GLY A 17 2.35 -8.22 -8.47
N ALA A 18 1.13 -8.61 -8.10
CA ALA A 18 0.15 -7.70 -7.54
C ALA A 18 -0.30 -8.18 -6.16
N VAL A 19 -0.59 -7.21 -5.28
CA VAL A 19 -1.28 -7.40 -4.02
C VAL A 19 -2.57 -6.61 -4.09
N SER A 20 -3.70 -7.25 -3.82
CA SER A 20 -4.99 -6.58 -3.75
C SER A 20 -5.75 -7.06 -2.52
N ALA A 21 -6.39 -6.13 -1.83
CA ALA A 21 -7.42 -6.43 -0.86
C ALA A 21 -8.66 -5.65 -1.27
N HIS A 22 -9.71 -6.38 -1.66
CA HIS A 22 -11.02 -5.80 -1.87
C HIS A 22 -11.81 -5.81 -0.57
N ARG A 23 -12.35 -4.65 -0.19
CA ARG A 23 -13.35 -4.56 0.88
C ARG A 23 -14.65 -5.17 0.38
N PHE A 24 -15.29 -6.02 1.18
CA PHE A 24 -16.59 -6.58 0.82
C PHE A 24 -17.64 -5.46 0.94
N ASN A 25 -18.25 -5.08 -0.19
CA ASN A 25 -19.24 -4.01 -0.22
C ASN A 25 -20.55 -4.51 0.40
N SER A 26 -20.76 -4.25 1.69
CA SER A 26 -21.96 -4.63 2.43
C SER A 26 -23.01 -3.53 2.30
N LEU A 27 -23.76 -3.58 1.20
CA LEU A 27 -25.06 -2.92 1.05
C LEU A 27 -26.22 -3.79 1.57
N THR A 28 -25.91 -4.90 2.25
CA THR A 28 -26.91 -5.85 2.78
C THR A 28 -26.66 -6.05 4.28
N ASN A 29 -27.57 -5.49 5.08
CA ASN A 29 -27.77 -5.64 6.53
C ASN A 29 -26.71 -5.06 7.48
N ASP A 30 -27.07 -3.91 8.07
CA ASP A 30 -26.32 -3.15 9.10
C ASP A 30 -26.33 -3.78 10.50
N THR A 31 -27.08 -4.85 10.76
CA THR A 31 -27.33 -5.28 12.15
C THR A 31 -26.29 -6.23 12.76
N ASP A 32 -25.36 -6.78 11.97
CA ASP A 32 -24.44 -7.85 12.44
C ASP A 32 -22.94 -7.53 12.30
N ARG A 33 -22.55 -6.26 12.19
CA ARG A 33 -21.12 -5.89 12.22
C ARG A 33 -20.63 -5.80 13.66
N GLU A 34 -20.46 -6.94 14.34
CA GLU A 34 -19.71 -7.03 15.60
C GLU A 34 -18.22 -6.71 15.37
N GLY A 35 -17.86 -5.46 15.09
CA GLY A 35 -16.52 -4.84 15.22
C GLY A 35 -15.29 -5.75 15.06
N LYS A 36 -15.28 -6.68 14.10
CA LYS A 36 -14.17 -7.63 13.96
C LYS A 36 -13.05 -6.92 13.22
N LEU A 37 -11.94 -6.74 13.93
CA LEU A 37 -10.68 -6.30 13.33
C LEU A 37 -10.30 -7.28 12.21
N LEU A 38 -10.34 -6.80 10.97
CA LEU A 38 -9.83 -7.52 9.82
C LEU A 38 -8.35 -7.20 9.66
N SER A 39 -7.53 -8.24 9.70
CA SER A 39 -6.09 -8.14 9.46
C SER A 39 -5.70 -9.08 8.34
N LEU A 40 -5.41 -8.55 7.15
CA LEU A 40 -4.80 -9.31 6.08
C LEU A 40 -3.28 -9.13 6.15
N PHE A 41 -2.54 -10.21 6.02
CA PHE A 41 -1.08 -10.17 5.99
C PHE A 41 -0.57 -10.96 4.79
N GLN A 42 0.20 -10.31 3.92
CA GLN A 42 0.81 -10.93 2.76
C GLN A 42 2.33 -10.88 2.86
N ILE A 43 2.96 -12.03 2.68
CA ILE A 43 4.41 -12.17 2.57
C ILE A 43 4.77 -12.33 1.10
N VAL A 44 5.76 -11.57 0.64
CA VAL A 44 6.33 -11.72 -0.70
C VAL A 44 7.69 -12.40 -0.58
N ARG A 45 7.86 -13.54 -1.26
CA ARG A 45 9.14 -14.25 -1.28
C ARG A 45 10.18 -13.42 -2.02
N ARG A 46 11.33 -13.21 -1.39
CA ARG A 46 12.49 -12.53 -1.99
C ARG A 46 13.14 -13.40 -3.07
N GLU A 47 13.31 -12.83 -4.26
CA GLU A 47 14.13 -13.43 -5.33
C GLU A 47 15.62 -13.18 -5.07
N ARG A 48 16.47 -14.13 -5.48
CA ARG A 48 17.91 -14.06 -5.21
C ARG A 48 18.51 -12.79 -5.83
N GLY A 49 19.25 -12.03 -5.02
CA GLY A 49 19.90 -10.79 -5.45
C GLY A 49 19.02 -9.54 -5.34
N ASN A 50 17.72 -9.68 -5.05
CA ASN A 50 16.84 -8.53 -4.82
C ASN A 50 16.76 -8.20 -3.34
N CYS A 51 17.31 -7.06 -2.91
CA CYS A 51 17.32 -6.63 -1.50
C CYS A 51 16.19 -5.66 -1.14
N ARG A 52 15.42 -5.22 -2.13
CA ARG A 52 14.37 -4.22 -1.95
C ARG A 52 13.13 -4.58 -2.76
N ILE A 53 11.95 -4.29 -2.21
CA ILE A 53 10.66 -4.36 -2.91
C ILE A 53 10.08 -2.95 -2.99
N CYS A 54 9.48 -2.60 -4.13
CA CYS A 54 8.81 -1.32 -4.33
C CYS A 54 7.37 -1.57 -4.74
N TYR A 55 6.45 -0.86 -4.09
CA TYR A 55 5.00 -0.92 -4.32
C TYR A 55 4.54 0.37 -5.00
N SER A 56 3.60 0.24 -5.92
CA SER A 56 2.93 1.34 -6.60
C SER A 56 1.47 1.03 -6.83
N ALA A 57 0.62 2.05 -6.80
CA ALA A 57 -0.75 1.96 -7.30
C ALA A 57 -0.73 2.31 -8.80
N ASP A 58 -1.43 1.56 -9.65
CA ASP A 58 -1.45 1.85 -11.09
C ASP A 58 -2.28 3.11 -11.37
N LEU A 59 -3.38 3.27 -10.61
CA LEU A 59 -4.23 4.45 -10.61
C LEU A 59 -4.32 5.05 -9.20
N PRO A 60 -4.56 6.37 -9.04
CA PRO A 60 -4.77 6.95 -7.71
C PRO A 60 -5.93 6.30 -6.96
N THR A 61 -6.96 5.90 -7.71
CA THR A 61 -8.16 5.20 -7.25
C THR A 61 -7.91 3.75 -6.84
N ASP A 62 -6.73 3.19 -7.13
CA ASP A 62 -6.36 1.86 -6.65
C ASP A 62 -5.92 1.88 -5.18
N PHE A 63 -5.92 3.02 -4.50
CA PHE A 63 -5.71 3.11 -3.05
C PHE A 63 -6.81 3.96 -2.40
N MET A 64 -7.79 3.29 -1.80
CA MET A 64 -8.96 3.87 -1.14
C MET A 64 -9.26 3.10 0.16
N THR A 65 -8.45 3.31 1.21
CA THR A 65 -8.61 2.59 2.47
C THR A 65 -9.54 3.31 3.45
N SER A 66 -9.30 4.60 3.74
CA SER A 66 -10.10 5.41 4.67
C SER A 66 -9.92 6.90 4.43
N GLY A 67 -10.79 7.73 5.02
CA GLY A 67 -10.59 9.17 5.09
C GLY A 67 -11.45 10.00 4.13
N LYS A 68 -11.59 11.28 4.51
CA LYS A 68 -12.56 12.22 3.93
C LYS A 68 -12.04 12.95 2.69
N GLU A 69 -10.73 13.20 2.64
CA GLU A 69 -10.08 13.98 1.59
C GLU A 69 -9.34 13.09 0.58
N LEU A 70 -9.18 13.59 -0.64
CA LEU A 70 -8.36 12.95 -1.68
C LEU A 70 -6.86 13.15 -1.37
N LYS A 71 -6.35 12.37 -0.43
CA LYS A 71 -5.00 12.49 0.11
C LYS A 71 -4.46 11.13 0.50
N ALA A 72 -3.14 10.95 0.35
CA ALA A 72 -2.42 9.82 0.91
C ALA A 72 -1.70 10.27 2.17
N ILE A 73 -1.82 9.52 3.24
CA ILE A 73 -1.16 9.78 4.52
C ILE A 73 -0.24 8.61 4.78
N GLY A 74 1.05 8.88 4.93
CA GLY A 74 2.06 7.87 5.25
C GLY A 74 2.66 8.11 6.63
N LYS A 75 1.88 8.07 7.73
CA LYS A 75 2.41 8.41 9.06
C LYS A 75 1.88 7.50 10.17
N PRO A 76 2.75 6.96 11.05
CA PRO A 76 2.39 5.98 12.10
C PRO A 76 1.42 6.46 13.20
N SER A 77 1.00 7.72 13.17
CA SER A 77 0.12 8.33 14.18
C SER A 77 -1.15 8.91 13.59
N GLU A 78 -1.23 8.93 12.26
CA GLU A 78 -2.39 9.45 11.52
C GLU A 78 -3.20 8.30 10.91
N CYS A 79 -2.57 7.15 10.67
CA CYS A 79 -3.22 5.94 10.15
C CYS A 79 -3.32 4.85 11.23
N CYS A 80 -4.10 3.79 10.95
CA CYS A 80 -4.21 2.59 11.78
C CYS A 80 -4.74 2.81 13.21
N ALA A 81 -5.28 3.99 13.51
CA ALA A 81 -5.73 4.35 14.84
C ALA A 81 -6.77 5.49 14.77
N TYR A 82 -7.55 5.64 15.83
CA TYR A 82 -8.52 6.72 15.98
C TYR A 82 -7.92 8.03 16.52
N GLY A 83 -6.58 8.18 16.46
CA GLY A 83 -5.86 9.28 17.09
C GLY A 83 -6.06 9.33 18.62
N ALA A 84 -5.57 10.41 19.24
CA ALA A 84 -5.62 10.56 20.70
C ALA A 84 -7.06 10.77 21.25
N THR A 85 -7.99 11.22 20.40
CA THR A 85 -9.37 11.53 20.80
C THR A 85 -10.32 10.35 20.62
N GLY A 86 -9.89 9.25 20.00
CA GLY A 86 -10.77 8.14 19.67
C GLY A 86 -11.80 8.45 18.57
N ALA A 87 -11.67 9.60 17.89
CA ALA A 87 -12.59 10.10 16.88
C ALA A 87 -11.95 10.26 15.49
N GLY A 88 -10.78 9.68 15.26
CA GLY A 88 -10.14 9.65 13.95
C GLY A 88 -10.99 8.90 12.92
N SER A 89 -10.85 9.27 11.66
CA SER A 89 -11.55 8.63 10.52
C SER A 89 -10.54 7.97 9.57
N GLN A 90 -9.47 7.40 10.13
CA GLN A 90 -8.31 6.94 9.36
C GLN A 90 -7.81 5.60 9.89
N PHE A 91 -8.76 4.72 10.22
CA PHE A 91 -8.43 3.42 10.79
C PHE A 91 -7.96 2.42 9.73
N ASP A 92 -8.70 2.28 8.62
CA ASP A 92 -8.32 1.35 7.56
C ASP A 92 -6.99 1.75 6.94
N CYS A 93 -5.97 0.92 7.13
CA CYS A 93 -4.62 1.24 6.78
C CYS A 93 -3.84 0.06 6.19
N LEU A 94 -2.90 0.39 5.31
CA LEU A 94 -1.89 -0.49 4.80
C LEU A 94 -0.57 -0.23 5.51
N ILE A 95 0.02 -1.26 6.09
CA ILE A 95 1.33 -1.22 6.74
C ILE A 95 2.35 -1.88 5.83
N ILE A 96 3.40 -1.15 5.47
CA ILE A 96 4.57 -1.63 4.75
C ILE A 96 5.79 -1.47 5.65
N PRO A 97 6.20 -2.53 6.38
CA PRO A 97 7.29 -2.43 7.35
C PRO A 97 8.59 -1.95 6.68
N GLY A 98 9.21 -0.92 7.25
CA GLY A 98 10.46 -0.37 6.72
C GLY A 98 10.29 0.38 5.41
N ALA A 99 9.10 0.93 5.15
CA ALA A 99 8.87 1.83 4.04
C ALA A 99 9.92 2.96 4.00
N LEU A 100 10.39 3.23 2.79
CA LEU A 100 11.44 4.16 2.44
C LEU A 100 10.82 5.31 1.65
N ASN A 101 11.19 6.52 2.03
CA ASN A 101 10.89 7.69 1.23
C ASN A 101 11.86 7.76 0.03
N PRO A 102 11.38 7.77 -1.23
CA PRO A 102 12.25 7.81 -2.42
C PRO A 102 13.11 9.08 -2.48
N THR A 103 12.69 10.18 -1.85
CA THR A 103 13.49 11.41 -1.75
C THR A 103 14.35 11.49 -0.48
N MET A 104 14.12 10.61 0.50
CA MET A 104 14.82 10.63 1.79
C MET A 104 15.12 9.21 2.32
N LEU A 105 16.18 8.59 1.80
CA LEU A 105 16.65 7.26 2.22
C LEU A 105 17.01 7.17 3.72
N SER A 106 17.27 8.30 4.39
CA SER A 106 17.66 8.36 5.81
C SER A 106 16.49 8.27 6.80
N LYS A 107 15.23 8.31 6.33
CA LYS A 107 14.03 8.23 7.17
C LYS A 107 13.29 6.89 7.03
N GLN A 108 14.02 5.79 7.13
CA GLN A 108 13.41 4.45 7.09
C GLN A 108 12.44 4.29 8.27
N GLY A 109 11.22 3.79 8.01
CA GLY A 109 10.24 3.50 9.06
C GLY A 109 9.50 4.71 9.63
N MET A 110 9.70 5.92 9.11
CA MET A 110 8.86 7.08 9.46
C MET A 110 7.50 7.09 8.74
N PHE A 111 7.31 6.19 7.77
CA PHE A 111 6.16 6.17 6.86
C PHE A 111 5.66 4.73 6.64
N ASP A 112 5.71 3.86 7.64
CA ASP A 112 5.30 2.45 7.44
C ASP A 112 3.80 2.23 7.46
N GLU A 113 2.99 3.22 7.84
CA GLU A 113 1.53 3.15 7.86
C GLU A 113 0.93 4.10 6.83
N PHE A 114 0.08 3.57 5.96
CA PHE A 114 -0.54 4.27 4.86
C PHE A 114 -2.05 4.20 4.96
N CYS A 115 -2.72 5.34 4.84
CA CYS A 115 -4.16 5.45 4.78
C CYS A 115 -4.53 6.64 3.90
N GLY A 116 -5.81 6.78 3.57
CA GLY A 116 -6.27 7.86 2.70
C GLY A 116 -7.04 7.35 1.49
N ARG A 117 -7.33 8.29 0.59
CA ARG A 117 -8.24 8.07 -0.52
C ARG A 117 -7.75 8.68 -1.82
N SER A 118 -7.77 7.86 -2.88
CA SER A 118 -7.65 8.28 -4.28
C SER A 118 -6.40 9.09 -4.61
N ALA A 119 -5.31 8.91 -3.86
CA ALA A 119 -4.03 9.58 -4.07
C ALA A 119 -2.91 8.57 -4.40
N GLY A 120 -3.23 7.28 -4.54
CA GLY A 120 -2.25 6.21 -4.62
C GLY A 120 -1.49 6.01 -3.30
N ILE A 121 -0.34 5.36 -3.35
CA ILE A 121 0.53 5.18 -2.19
C ILE A 121 1.64 6.24 -2.19
N GLN A 122 1.62 7.16 -1.22
CA GLN A 122 2.59 8.25 -1.13
C GLN A 122 3.20 8.37 0.26
N ASN A 123 4.47 8.76 0.31
CA ASN A 123 5.19 9.02 1.56
C ASN A 123 5.00 10.44 2.10
N THR A 124 4.18 11.27 1.45
CA THR A 124 3.90 12.63 1.89
C THR A 124 2.39 12.83 1.93
N GLY A 125 1.93 13.59 2.93
CA GLY A 125 0.53 14.00 3.13
C GLY A 125 0.00 14.93 2.03
N GLU A 126 0.42 14.72 0.79
CA GLU A 126 0.11 15.53 -0.36
C GLU A 126 -1.26 15.13 -0.92
N SER A 127 -2.02 16.15 -1.31
CA SER A 127 -3.24 16.00 -2.11
C SER A 127 -2.88 15.44 -3.49
N VAL A 128 -3.87 14.91 -4.21
CA VAL A 128 -3.72 14.37 -5.57
C VAL A 128 -2.99 15.37 -6.49
N GLY A 129 -1.69 15.15 -6.69
CA GLY A 129 -0.87 15.77 -7.72
C GLY A 129 -0.54 14.71 -8.78
N ALA A 130 -0.46 15.11 -10.04
CA ALA A 130 -0.42 14.25 -11.23
C ALA A 130 0.79 13.27 -11.36
N ASP A 131 1.61 13.12 -10.33
CA ASP A 131 2.73 12.16 -10.32
C ASP A 131 2.24 10.76 -9.95
N LEU A 132 1.77 10.05 -10.98
CA LEU A 132 1.35 8.63 -10.93
C LEU A 132 2.50 7.63 -10.69
N ASN A 133 3.75 8.11 -10.59
CA ASN A 133 4.94 7.27 -10.41
C ASN A 133 5.48 7.27 -8.98
N LYS A 134 4.66 7.62 -7.99
CA LYS A 134 5.08 7.57 -6.59
C LYS A 134 5.12 6.12 -6.12
N THR A 135 6.34 5.62 -5.96
CA THR A 135 6.64 4.29 -5.45
C THR A 135 7.06 4.38 -3.99
N VAL A 136 6.60 3.43 -3.19
CA VAL A 136 7.07 3.21 -1.82
C VAL A 136 7.88 1.94 -1.79
N CYS A 137 9.13 2.01 -1.35
CA CYS A 137 9.99 0.83 -1.28
C CYS A 137 10.22 0.37 0.15
N SER A 138 10.56 -0.89 0.37
CA SER A 138 11.06 -1.42 1.63
C SER A 138 12.26 -2.33 1.39
N ALA A 139 13.27 -2.24 2.26
CA ALA A 139 14.40 -3.17 2.31
C ALA A 139 14.29 -4.14 3.50
N ARG A 140 13.25 -4.01 4.33
CA ARG A 140 13.06 -4.83 5.53
C ARG A 140 12.62 -6.24 5.14
N GLN A 141 13.33 -7.24 5.63
CA GLN A 141 13.01 -8.65 5.40
C GLN A 141 12.34 -9.26 6.64
N PRO A 142 11.35 -10.16 6.46
CA PRO A 142 10.75 -10.55 5.17
C PRO A 142 9.93 -9.42 4.55
N PHE A 143 9.88 -9.37 3.20
CA PHE A 143 9.01 -8.42 2.50
C PHE A 143 7.57 -8.78 2.80
N SER A 144 6.83 -7.81 3.34
CA SER A 144 5.45 -8.02 3.74
C SER A 144 4.65 -6.74 3.64
N VAL A 145 3.35 -6.92 3.46
CA VAL A 145 2.35 -5.86 3.64
C VAL A 145 1.26 -6.38 4.55
N ARG A 146 0.73 -5.52 5.41
CA ARG A 146 -0.39 -5.83 6.29
C ARG A 146 -1.50 -4.82 6.06
N PHE A 147 -2.73 -5.27 5.88
CA PHE A 147 -3.89 -4.40 5.91
C PHE A 147 -4.61 -4.58 7.23
N LEU A 148 -4.94 -3.48 7.89
CA LEU A 148 -5.75 -3.42 9.09
C LEU A 148 -7.02 -2.66 8.80
N SER A 149 -8.15 -3.20 9.23
CA SER A 149 -9.46 -2.56 9.15
C SER A 149 -10.27 -2.91 10.39
N ASP A 150 -11.07 -1.96 10.88
CA ASP A 150 -12.04 -2.16 11.96
C ASP A 150 -13.42 -2.60 11.43
N SER A 151 -13.57 -2.69 10.11
CA SER A 151 -14.85 -2.90 9.40
C SER A 151 -15.93 -1.86 9.69
N PHE A 152 -15.55 -0.72 10.27
CA PHE A 152 -16.41 0.40 10.58
C PHE A 152 -16.21 1.51 9.54
N GLU A 153 -17.24 2.31 9.33
CA GLU A 153 -17.20 3.52 8.50
C GLU A 153 -18.11 4.53 9.15
N VAL A 154 -17.67 5.79 9.27
CA VAL A 154 -18.60 6.85 9.68
C VAL A 154 -19.40 7.35 8.48
N GLU A 155 -20.65 7.79 8.69
CA GLU A 155 -21.53 8.30 7.62
C GLU A 155 -20.85 9.36 6.74
N GLU A 156 -20.00 10.18 7.36
CA GLU A 156 -19.24 11.21 6.66
C GLU A 156 -18.27 10.61 5.64
N GLU A 157 -17.62 9.48 5.94
CA GLU A 157 -16.71 8.81 4.99
C GLU A 157 -17.49 8.18 3.83
N ILE A 158 -18.64 7.58 4.13
CA ILE A 158 -19.55 6.99 3.12
C ILE A 158 -20.02 8.07 2.13
N GLY A 159 -20.32 9.28 2.64
CA GLY A 159 -20.77 10.42 1.84
C GLY A 159 -19.77 10.87 0.76
N PHE A 160 -18.48 10.57 0.93
CA PHE A 160 -17.47 10.91 -0.07
C PHE A 160 -17.37 9.86 -1.19
N GLY A 161 -17.95 8.67 -1.04
CA GLY A 161 -18.01 7.62 -2.05
C GLY A 161 -17.36 6.30 -1.60
N PRO A 162 -17.34 5.27 -2.46
CA PRO A 162 -16.96 3.93 -2.04
C PRO A 162 -15.48 3.83 -1.63
N MET A 163 -15.21 3.17 -0.51
CA MET A 163 -13.87 2.78 -0.06
C MET A 163 -13.64 1.32 -0.45
N VAL A 164 -13.02 1.14 -1.62
CA VAL A 164 -12.90 -0.16 -2.28
C VAL A 164 -11.72 -1.01 -1.79
N GLY A 165 -10.87 -0.45 -0.92
CA GLY A 165 -9.64 -1.07 -0.44
C GLY A 165 -8.44 -0.61 -1.25
N PHE A 166 -7.52 -1.52 -1.56
CA PHE A 166 -6.32 -1.17 -2.32
C PHE A 166 -5.88 -2.27 -3.28
N LYS A 167 -5.20 -1.84 -4.34
CA LYS A 167 -4.51 -2.67 -5.33
C LYS A 167 -3.14 -2.06 -5.60
N LEU A 168 -2.10 -2.84 -5.38
CA LEU A 168 -0.72 -2.44 -5.57
C LEU A 168 -0.01 -3.43 -6.48
N SER A 169 0.73 -2.89 -7.43
CA SER A 169 1.75 -3.60 -8.18
C SER A 169 3.06 -3.56 -7.37
N TYR A 170 3.87 -4.61 -7.44
CA TYR A 170 5.19 -4.61 -6.84
C TYR A 170 6.30 -5.03 -7.81
N LEU A 171 7.49 -4.49 -7.58
CA LEU A 171 8.73 -4.85 -8.25
C LEU A 171 9.83 -5.11 -7.22
N GLN A 172 10.56 -6.21 -7.37
CA GLN A 172 11.77 -6.47 -6.59
C GLN A 172 13.01 -5.96 -7.33
N THR A 173 13.93 -5.32 -6.60
CA THR A 173 15.15 -4.72 -7.16
C THR A 173 16.38 -5.12 -6.35
N SER A 174 17.53 -5.21 -7.02
CA SER A 174 18.84 -5.43 -6.39
C SER A 174 19.41 -4.17 -5.72
N GLY A 175 18.81 -3.00 -5.92
CA GLY A 175 19.30 -1.76 -5.34
C GLY A 175 19.11 -1.70 -3.82
N GLY A 176 20.14 -1.29 -3.09
CA GLY A 176 20.10 -1.16 -1.63
C GLY A 176 20.52 -2.43 -0.86
N CYS A 177 21.10 -3.41 -1.56
CA CYS A 177 22.25 -4.12 -0.99
C CYS A 177 23.47 -3.16 -1.06
#